data_AF-A0A931JZS2-F1
#
_entry.id   AF-A0A931JZS2-F1
#
_cell.length_a   1.000
_cell.length_b   1.000
_cell.length_c   1.000
_cell.angle_alpha   90.00
_cell.angle_beta   90.00
_cell.angle_gamma   90.00
#
_symmetry.space_group_name_H-M   'P 1'
#
loop_
_entity.id
_entity.type
_entity.pdbx_description
1 polymer ?
#
loop_
_entity_poly.entity_id
_entity_poly.type
_entity_poly.pdbx_seq_one_letter_code
_entity_poly.pdbx_strand_id
1 'polypeptide(L)'
;MSKGQYLTSYQQDIVKRFYAHRDTVLANRLQEIVSELAVASPGKAADKLWQRAADTMLKAGADKADVEQITTPRNLADLARIAGELASAPASKRESPAKRRPASDDF
;
A
#
# COMPACT_ATOMS: atom_id res chain seq x y z
N MET A 1 -15.62 -2.51 11.73
CA MET A 1 -15.55 -1.16 11.15
C MET A 1 -14.48 -0.39 11.92
N SER A 2 -13.24 -0.35 11.41
CA SER A 2 -12.19 0.48 12.03
C SER A 2 -12.55 1.94 11.80
N LYS A 3 -12.52 2.76 12.86
CA LYS A 3 -12.86 4.19 12.84
C LYS A 3 -12.18 4.86 11.64
N GLY A 4 -12.96 5.61 10.85
CA GLY A 4 -12.57 6.12 9.55
C GLY A 4 -11.28 6.93 9.54
N GLN A 5 -10.16 6.26 9.29
CA GLN A 5 -9.00 6.88 8.66
C GLN A 5 -9.37 7.07 7.19
N TYR A 6 -9.93 8.23 6.85
CA TYR A 6 -10.05 8.60 5.45
C TYR A 6 -8.63 8.74 4.89
N LEU A 7 -8.24 7.82 4.01
CA LEU A 7 -7.09 8.04 3.16
C LEU A 7 -7.34 9.31 2.34
N THR A 8 -6.35 10.18 2.24
CA THR A 8 -6.37 11.29 1.29
C THR A 8 -6.48 10.73 -0.14
N SER A 9 -6.90 11.54 -1.11
CA SER A 9 -7.02 11.09 -2.51
C SER A 9 -5.72 10.46 -3.04
N TYR A 10 -4.56 11.04 -2.73
CA TYR A 10 -3.27 10.47 -3.13
C TYR A 10 -2.98 9.14 -2.41
N GLN A 11 -3.26 9.03 -1.10
CA GLN A 11 -3.10 7.77 -0.37
C GLN A 11 -3.99 6.66 -0.93
N GLN A 12 -5.22 7.01 -1.32
CA GLN A 12 -6.13 6.06 -1.97
C GLN A 12 -5.55 5.57 -3.29
N ASP A 13 -4.96 6.46 -4.09
CA ASP A 13 -4.39 6.09 -5.39
C ASP A 13 -3.13 5.22 -5.24
N ILE A 14 -2.27 5.51 -4.27
CA ILE A 14 -1.16 4.62 -3.89
C ILE A 14 -1.68 3.21 -3.56
N VAL A 15 -2.69 3.14 -2.68
CA VAL A 15 -3.26 1.88 -2.21
C VAL A 15 -3.93 1.11 -3.37
N LYS A 16 -4.67 1.78 -4.25
CA LYS A 16 -5.29 1.16 -5.44
C LYS A 16 -4.24 0.53 -6.35
N ARG A 17 -3.15 1.25 -6.65
CA ARG A 17 -2.07 0.74 -7.51
C ARG A 17 -1.35 -0.43 -6.88
N PHE A 18 -1.10 -0.36 -5.57
CA PHE A 18 -0.52 -1.48 -4.83
C PHE A 18 -1.36 -2.76 -4.96
N TYR A 19 -2.69 -2.66 -4.93
CA TYR A 19 -3.56 -3.80 -5.18
C TYR A 19 -3.61 -4.27 -6.63
N ALA A 20 -3.39 -3.39 -7.61
CA ALA A 20 -3.22 -3.82 -8.99
C ALA A 20 -2.00 -4.75 -9.16
N HIS A 21 -1.00 -4.59 -8.29
CA HIS A 21 0.24 -5.37 -8.28
C HIS A 21 0.36 -6.31 -7.07
N ARG A 22 -0.77 -6.68 -6.44
CA ARG A 22 -0.90 -7.25 -5.08
C ARG A 22 0.13 -8.30 -4.70
N ASP A 23 1.29 -7.84 -4.27
CA ASP A 23 2.32 -8.65 -3.64
C ASP A 23 2.24 -8.45 -2.13
N THR A 24 1.70 -9.46 -1.44
CA THR A 24 1.61 -9.48 0.02
C THR A 24 2.97 -9.38 0.69
N VAL A 25 4.05 -9.79 0.01
CA VAL A 25 5.42 -9.65 0.51
C VAL A 25 5.79 -8.18 0.63
N LEU A 26 5.44 -7.35 -0.35
CA LEU A 26 5.75 -5.91 -0.32
C LEU A 26 4.95 -5.19 0.78
N ALA A 27 3.70 -5.60 1.00
CA ALA A 27 2.88 -5.03 2.07
C ALA A 27 3.47 -5.34 3.46
N ASN A 28 3.87 -6.60 3.69
CA ASN A 28 4.55 -7.02 4.91
C ASN A 28 5.90 -6.32 5.08
N ARG A 29 6.66 -6.17 4.00
CA ARG A 29 7.94 -5.47 4.02
C ARG A 29 7.79 -4.01 4.42
N LEU A 30 6.73 -3.33 3.95
CA LEU A 30 6.46 -1.95 4.32
C LEU A 30 6.10 -1.83 5.81
N GLN A 31 5.35 -2.79 6.36
CA GLN A 31 5.06 -2.87 7.81
C GLN A 31 6.31 -3.04 8.66
N GLU A 32 7.24 -3.91 8.24
CA GLU A 32 8.54 -4.08 8.90
C GLU A 32 9.32 -2.76 8.93
N ILE A 33 9.42 -2.09 7.77
CA ILE A 33 10.15 -0.81 7.66
C ILE A 33 9.53 0.27 8.54
N VAL A 34 8.20 0.36 8.62
CA VAL A 34 7.50 1.30 9.52
C VAL A 34 7.85 1.01 10.98
N SER A 35 7.86 -0.27 11.38
CA SER A 35 8.20 -0.69 12.74
C SER A 35 9.66 -0.35 13.09
N GLU A 36 10.59 -0.59 12.17
CA GLU A 36 12.00 -0.23 12.33
C GLU A 36 12.18 1.29 12.42
N LEU A 37 11.50 2.07 11.56
CA LEU A 37 11.54 3.54 11.59
C LEU A 37 10.97 4.13 12.88
N ALA A 38 9.96 3.49 13.47
CA ALA A 38 9.32 3.97 14.69
C ALA A 38 10.26 3.96 15.92
N VAL A 39 11.26 3.07 15.91
CA VAL A 39 12.26 2.95 17.01
C VAL A 39 13.66 3.44 16.61
N ALA A 40 13.87 3.76 15.34
CA ALA A 40 15.16 4.21 14.83
C ALA A 40 15.48 5.65 15.26
N SER A 41 16.70 5.85 15.78
CA SER A 41 17.24 7.21 15.96
C SER A 41 17.54 7.88 14.62
N PRO A 42 17.43 9.22 14.53
CA PRO A 42 17.84 9.96 13.34
C PRO A 42 19.29 9.66 12.93
N GLY A 43 19.52 9.51 11.62
CA GLY A 43 20.86 9.29 11.07
C GLY A 43 20.87 8.30 9.91
N LYS A 44 22.07 7.87 9.52
CA LYS A 44 22.32 7.05 8.32
C LYS A 44 21.52 5.74 8.28
N ALA A 45 21.21 5.16 9.44
CA ALA A 45 20.38 3.96 9.51
C ALA A 45 18.92 4.26 9.13
N ALA A 46 18.33 5.31 9.72
CA ALA A 46 16.99 5.77 9.36
C ALA A 46 16.92 6.21 7.88
N ASP A 47 17.95 6.86 7.35
CA ASP A 47 18.01 7.26 5.94
C ASP A 47 17.89 6.05 5.00
N LYS A 48 18.58 4.96 5.32
CA LYS A 48 18.49 3.70 4.56
C LYS A 48 17.10 3.07 4.67
N LEU A 49 16.43 3.20 5.81
CA LEU A 49 15.06 2.71 5.96
C LEU A 49 14.08 3.52 5.11
N TRP A 50 14.23 4.85 5.06
CA TRP A 50 13.45 5.71 4.16
C TRP A 50 13.68 5.39 2.69
N GLN A 51 14.93 5.12 2.28
CA GLN A 51 15.23 4.66 0.93
C GLN A 51 14.56 3.32 0.61
N ARG A 52 14.63 2.35 1.53
CA ARG A 52 13.96 1.06 1.36
C ARG A 52 12.43 1.19 1.30
N ALA A 53 11.86 2.12 2.08
CA ALA A 53 10.43 2.42 2.01
C ALA A 53 10.06 2.92 0.61
N ALA A 54 10.84 3.86 0.07
CA ALA A 54 10.65 4.38 -1.28
C ALA A 54 10.69 3.26 -2.33
N ASP A 55 11.73 2.43 -2.31
CA ASP A 55 11.91 1.32 -3.25
C ASP A 55 10.76 0.30 -3.16
N THR A 56 10.28 0.03 -1.95
CA THR A 56 9.18 -0.91 -1.71
C THR A 56 7.87 -0.36 -2.29
N MET A 57 7.59 0.92 -2.08
CA MET A 57 6.40 1.56 -2.65
C MET A 57 6.43 1.61 -4.18
N LEU A 58 7.59 1.94 -4.78
CA LEU A 58 7.77 1.94 -6.23
C LEU A 58 7.58 0.54 -6.83
N LYS A 59 8.15 -0.50 -6.21
CA LYS A 59 8.00 -1.89 -6.66
C LYS A 59 6.55 -2.37 -6.61
N ALA A 60 5.77 -1.81 -5.71
CA ALA A 60 4.35 -2.11 -5.63
C ALA A 60 3.48 -1.26 -6.57
N GLY A 61 4.10 -0.42 -7.41
CA GLY A 61 3.41 0.37 -8.42
C GLY A 61 2.90 1.73 -7.93
N ALA A 62 3.37 2.23 -6.80
CA ALA A 62 3.16 3.64 -6.46
C ALA A 62 3.95 4.54 -7.44
N ASP A 63 3.40 5.69 -7.79
CA ASP A 63 4.11 6.65 -8.63
C ASP A 63 5.23 7.34 -7.85
N LYS A 64 6.28 7.76 -8.56
CA LYS A 64 7.43 8.45 -7.96
C LYS A 64 7.03 9.72 -7.19
N ALA A 65 6.09 10.49 -7.72
CA ALA A 65 5.63 11.72 -7.08
C ALA A 65 4.98 11.44 -5.71
N ASP A 66 4.14 10.40 -5.63
CA ASP A 66 3.48 9.98 -4.40
C ASP A 66 4.48 9.48 -3.36
N VAL A 67 5.47 8.70 -3.81
CA VAL A 67 6.56 8.20 -2.97
C VAL A 67 7.39 9.34 -2.39
N GLU A 68 7.73 10.34 -3.19
CA GLU A 68 8.50 11.50 -2.75
C GLU A 68 7.73 12.36 -1.76
N GLN A 69 6.41 12.50 -1.91
CA GLN A 69 5.56 13.24 -0.96
C GLN A 69 5.58 12.64 0.46
N ILE A 70 5.82 11.34 0.60
CA ILE A 70 5.87 10.66 1.90
C ILE A 70 7.31 10.62 2.43
N THR A 71 8.26 10.27 1.57
CA THR A 71 9.64 9.96 1.96
C THR A 71 10.52 11.19 2.14
N THR A 72 10.28 12.25 1.36
CA THR A 72 11.02 13.52 1.49
C THR A 72 10.78 14.21 2.83
N PRO A 73 9.51 14.44 3.26
CA PRO A 73 9.26 14.99 4.59
C PRO A 73 9.42 13.94 5.71
N ARG A 74 9.72 12.68 5.36
CA ARG A 74 9.84 11.56 6.31
C ARG A 74 8.58 11.39 7.16
N ASN A 75 7.42 11.43 6.52
CA ASN A 75 6.14 11.35 7.21
C ASN A 75 5.82 9.90 7.61
N LEU A 76 6.25 9.51 8.80
CA LEU A 76 6.04 8.15 9.32
C LEU A 76 4.54 7.82 9.48
N ALA A 77 3.72 8.80 9.85
CA ALA A 77 2.29 8.58 10.06
C ALA A 77 1.58 8.20 8.76
N ASP A 78 1.91 8.87 7.65
CA ASP A 78 1.35 8.55 6.34
C ASP A 78 1.84 7.22 5.82
N LEU A 79 3.14 6.92 5.99
CA LEU A 79 3.70 5.62 5.63
C LEU A 79 3.02 4.48 6.40
N ALA A 80 2.82 4.65 7.72
CA ALA A 80 2.14 3.68 8.57
C ALA A 80 0.67 3.50 8.17
N ARG A 81 -0.02 4.58 7.83
CA ARG A 81 -1.40 4.54 7.36
C ARG A 81 -1.51 3.74 6.06
N ILE A 82 -0.67 4.05 5.06
CA ILE A 82 -0.65 3.30 3.79
C ILE A 82 -0.34 1.83 4.05
N ALA A 83 0.73 1.52 4.79
CA ALA A 83 1.08 0.16 5.12
C ALA A 83 -0.07 -0.59 5.82
N GLY A 84 -0.77 0.07 6.74
CA GLY A 84 -1.88 -0.51 7.51
C GLY A 84 -3.07 -0.86 6.63
N GLU A 85 -3.40 0.02 5.69
CA GLU A 85 -4.43 -0.23 4.67
C GLU A 85 -4.02 -1.39 3.77
N LEU A 86 -2.76 -1.42 3.31
CA LEU A 86 -2.21 -2.50 2.49
C LEU A 86 -2.34 -3.88 3.14
N ALA A 87 -2.05 -3.96 4.44
CA ALA A 87 -2.19 -5.18 5.23
C ALA A 87 -3.66 -5.52 5.55
N SER A 88 -4.51 -4.51 5.75
CA SER A 88 -5.90 -4.68 6.20
C SER A 88 -6.89 -4.93 5.08
N ALA A 89 -6.60 -4.56 3.81
CA ALA A 89 -7.60 -4.83 2.79
C ALA A 89 -7.73 -6.34 2.56
N PRO A 90 -8.93 -6.88 2.77
CA PRO A 90 -9.17 -8.29 2.57
C PRO A 90 -8.91 -8.66 1.11
N ALA A 91 -8.65 -9.94 0.84
CA ALA A 91 -8.71 -10.54 -0.49
C ALA A 91 -10.14 -10.49 -1.11
N SER A 92 -11.01 -9.57 -0.67
CA SER A 92 -12.46 -9.53 -0.91
C SER A 92 -12.87 -8.69 -2.12
N LYS A 93 -11.93 -8.19 -2.92
CA LYS A 93 -12.22 -7.88 -4.32
C LYS A 93 -11.53 -8.92 -5.21
N ARG A 94 -11.74 -10.20 -4.89
CA ARG A 94 -11.91 -11.20 -5.96
C ARG A 94 -13.14 -10.74 -6.73
N GLU A 95 -12.93 -9.92 -7.74
CA GLU A 95 -13.94 -9.71 -8.76
C GLU A 95 -14.25 -11.09 -9.34
N SER A 96 -15.36 -11.69 -8.91
CA SER A 96 -15.91 -12.85 -9.61
C SER A 96 -16.22 -12.40 -11.03
N PRO A 97 -15.70 -13.06 -12.08
CA PRO A 97 -16.16 -12.81 -13.44
C PRO A 97 -17.53 -13.48 -13.60
N ALA A 98 -18.55 -12.95 -12.93
CA ALA A 98 -19.91 -13.47 -12.96
C ALA A 98 -20.77 -12.67 -13.94
N LYS A 99 -20.49 -12.85 -15.24
CA LYS A 99 -21.57 -12.91 -16.23
C LYS A 99 -21.18 -13.75 -17.45
N ARG A 100 -20.90 -15.03 -17.24
CA ARG A 100 -21.29 -16.02 -18.27
C ARG A 100 -22.76 -16.34 -18.02
N ARG A 101 -23.65 -15.72 -18.79
CA ARG A 101 -24.99 -16.29 -18.98
C ARG A 101 -24.78 -17.59 -19.77
N PRO A 102 -25.27 -18.76 -19.30
CA PRO A 102 -25.44 -19.88 -20.20
C PRO A 102 -26.50 -19.48 -21.24
N ALA A 103 -26.12 -19.48 -22.51
CA ALA A 103 -27.09 -19.49 -23.60
C ALA A 103 -27.64 -20.91 -23.67
N SER A 104 -28.78 -21.13 -23.02
CA SER A 104 -29.63 -22.29 -23.22
C SER A 104 -31.02 -21.93 -22.70
N ASP A 105 -31.80 -21.28 -23.56
CA ASP A 105 -33.25 -21.37 -23.51
C ASP A 105 -33.69 -22.01 -24.82
N ASP A 106 -34.34 -23.15 -24.66
CA ASP A 106 -35.04 -23.97 -25.63
C ASP A 106 -35.95 -23.19 -26.59
N PHE A 107 -35.89 -23.56 -27.87
CA PHE A 107 -37.03 -23.67 -28.78
C PHE A 107 -36.76 -24.75 -29.84
#